data_AF-T0SVP6-F1
#
_entry.id   AF-T0SVP6-F1
#
_cell.length_a   1.000
_cell.length_b   1.000
_cell.length_c   1.000
_cell.angle_alpha   90.00
_cell.angle_beta   90.00
_cell.angle_gamma   90.00
#
_symmetry.space_group_name_H-M   'P 1'
#
loop_
_entity.id
_entity.type
_entity.pdbx_description
1 polymer ?
#
loop_
_entity_poly.entity_id
_entity_poly.type
_entity_poly.pdbx_seq_one_letter_code
_entity_poly.pdbx_strand_id
1 'polypeptide(L)'
;MKLTLVLTLLFFHVAFAKGTSTGIEIMTYNVENLFDAVHDKGKNDWTYLPFSKQKSRECQKVKSKYRRNECFETDWTEKKVELKLKQIRKVLLEGERKSLPQILGLIEVENPTSCFKVGKVTWLRKICDDQ
;
A
#
# COMPACT_ATOMS: atom_id res chain seq x y z
N MET A 1 -44.20 -10.88 45.00
CA MET A 1 -44.41 -9.84 43.97
C MET A 1 -43.24 -8.89 43.81
N LYS A 2 -42.77 -8.17 44.84
CA LYS A 2 -41.63 -7.22 44.70
C LYS A 2 -40.31 -7.88 44.29
N LEU A 3 -39.96 -9.05 44.86
CA LEU A 3 -38.72 -9.77 44.53
C LEU A 3 -38.76 -10.42 43.13
N THR A 4 -39.93 -10.94 42.75
CA THR A 4 -40.17 -11.54 41.43
C THR A 4 -40.06 -10.50 40.31
N LEU A 5 -40.55 -9.26 40.53
CA LEU A 5 -40.46 -8.15 39.58
C LEU A 5 -39.01 -7.68 39.38
N VAL A 6 -38.21 -7.63 40.45
CA VAL A 6 -36.78 -7.26 40.41
C VAL A 6 -35.95 -8.30 39.64
N LEU A 7 -36.22 -9.59 39.88
CA LEU A 7 -35.58 -10.69 39.14
C LEU A 7 -35.91 -10.66 37.63
N THR A 8 -37.16 -10.34 37.26
CA THR A 8 -37.55 -10.19 35.84
C THR A 8 -36.92 -8.96 35.17
N LEU A 9 -36.76 -7.85 35.89
CA LEU A 9 -36.10 -6.63 35.37
C LEU A 9 -34.58 -6.82 35.17
N LEU A 10 -33.94 -7.59 36.07
CA LEU A 10 -32.54 -7.99 35.95
C LEU A 10 -32.32 -8.96 34.77
N PHE A 11 -33.24 -9.90 34.52
CA PHE A 11 -33.16 -10.81 33.37
C PHE A 11 -33.33 -10.08 32.03
N PHE A 12 -34.14 -9.01 31.98
CA PHE A 12 -34.35 -8.23 30.75
C PHE A 12 -33.13 -7.38 30.36
N HIS A 13 -32.29 -6.98 31.32
CA HIS A 13 -31.06 -6.22 31.05
C HIS A 13 -29.93 -7.06 30.43
N VAL A 14 -29.90 -8.37 30.67
CA VAL A 14 -28.86 -9.26 30.14
C VAL A 14 -29.09 -9.60 28.65
N ALA A 15 -30.31 -9.44 28.15
CA ALA A 15 -30.68 -9.83 26.78
C ALA A 15 -30.29 -8.83 25.69
N PHE A 16 -29.84 -7.62 26.04
CA PHE A 16 -29.40 -6.58 25.09
C PHE A 16 -27.88 -6.39 25.09
N ALA A 17 -27.11 -7.47 25.03
CA ALA A 17 -25.73 -7.35 24.58
C ALA A 17 -25.77 -6.98 23.09
N LYS A 18 -25.49 -5.70 22.75
CA LYS A 18 -25.27 -5.29 21.37
C LYS A 18 -24.14 -6.15 20.81
N GLY A 19 -24.46 -7.08 19.92
CA GLY A 19 -23.45 -7.78 19.13
C GLY A 19 -22.63 -6.72 18.39
N THR A 20 -21.36 -6.57 18.76
CA THR A 20 -20.44 -5.68 18.05
C THR A 20 -20.15 -6.31 16.70
N SER A 21 -20.94 -5.97 15.68
CA SER A 21 -20.62 -6.32 14.30
C SER A 21 -19.39 -5.51 13.88
N THR A 22 -18.21 -6.11 14.01
CA THR A 22 -17.00 -5.54 13.42
C THR A 22 -17.07 -5.74 11.92
N GLY A 23 -17.32 -4.67 11.16
CA GLY A 23 -17.25 -4.71 9.70
C GLY A 23 -15.83 -5.06 9.24
N ILE A 24 -15.74 -5.75 8.10
CA ILE A 24 -14.47 -5.94 7.41
C ILE A 24 -14.31 -4.78 6.43
N GLU A 25 -13.20 -4.05 6.56
CA GLU A 25 -12.83 -2.98 5.65
C GLU A 25 -11.89 -3.50 4.57
N ILE A 26 -12.31 -3.28 3.32
CA ILE A 26 -11.55 -3.62 2.12
C ILE A 26 -11.29 -2.32 1.38
N MET A 27 -10.04 -2.08 1.00
CA MET A 27 -9.64 -0.92 0.20
C MET A 27 -8.88 -1.37 -1.04
N THR A 28 -9.11 -0.69 -2.15
CA THR A 28 -8.27 -0.78 -3.35
C THR A 28 -7.59 0.56 -3.59
N TYR A 29 -6.31 0.55 -3.93
CA TYR A 29 -5.53 1.77 -4.15
C TYR A 29 -4.52 1.58 -5.28
N ASN A 30 -4.60 2.44 -6.31
CA ASN A 30 -3.55 2.54 -7.32
C ASN A 30 -2.39 3.37 -6.75
N VAL A 31 -1.19 2.79 -6.68
CA VAL A 31 0.00 3.45 -6.13
C VAL A 31 0.88 4.13 -7.18
N GLU A 32 0.37 4.27 -8.41
CA GLU A 32 0.96 5.06 -9.51
C GLU A 32 2.39 4.60 -9.83
N ASN A 33 2.55 3.35 -10.25
CA ASN A 33 3.82 2.66 -10.53
C ASN A 33 4.84 2.71 -9.37
N LEU A 34 4.69 1.82 -8.39
CA LEU A 34 5.65 1.67 -7.30
C LEU A 34 6.80 0.73 -7.70
N PHE A 35 7.86 1.31 -8.26
CA PHE A 35 9.16 0.66 -8.46
C PHE A 35 10.03 0.71 -7.20
N ASP A 36 10.91 -0.27 -7.04
CA ASP A 36 12.09 -0.12 -6.18
C ASP A 36 13.20 0.64 -6.93
N ALA A 37 14.36 0.81 -6.31
CA ALA A 37 15.47 1.56 -6.89
C ALA A 37 16.57 0.64 -7.46
N VAL A 38 16.19 -0.58 -7.85
CA VAL A 38 17.09 -1.64 -8.33
C VAL A 38 16.58 -2.14 -9.67
N HIS A 39 17.51 -2.40 -10.59
CA HIS A 39 17.16 -2.87 -11.93
C HIS A 39 16.69 -4.32 -11.89
N ASP A 40 15.50 -4.59 -12.40
CA ASP A 40 14.99 -5.95 -12.58
C ASP A 40 15.51 -6.56 -13.89
N LYS A 41 16.20 -7.70 -13.79
CA LYS A 41 16.77 -8.39 -14.95
C LYS A 41 15.69 -8.73 -15.97
N GLY A 42 15.86 -8.27 -17.21
CA GLY A 42 14.94 -8.56 -18.31
C GLY A 42 13.76 -7.60 -18.40
N LYS A 43 13.63 -6.65 -17.46
CA LYS A 43 12.66 -5.55 -17.53
C LYS A 43 13.33 -4.28 -18.06
N ASN A 44 12.53 -3.33 -18.55
CA ASN A 44 13.00 -2.02 -19.00
C ASN A 44 12.50 -0.94 -18.04
N ASP A 45 13.01 -0.97 -16.81
CA ASP A 45 12.68 -0.07 -15.70
C ASP A 45 13.76 1.03 -15.49
N TRP A 46 14.69 1.18 -16.43
CA TRP A 46 15.84 2.10 -16.31
C TRP A 46 15.46 3.54 -15.97
N THR A 47 14.27 3.98 -16.39
CA THR A 47 13.69 5.27 -16.00
C THR A 47 13.63 5.42 -14.48
N TYR A 48 13.23 4.37 -13.77
CA TYR A 48 12.99 4.32 -12.33
C TYR A 48 14.21 3.82 -11.55
N LEU A 49 15.40 4.22 -11.99
CA LEU A 49 16.66 4.00 -11.26
C LEU A 49 17.32 5.34 -10.89
N PRO A 50 18.17 5.35 -9.85
CA PRO A 50 18.91 6.56 -9.47
C PRO A 50 19.99 6.88 -10.52
N PHE A 51 20.40 8.15 -10.58
CA PHE A 51 21.43 8.60 -11.51
C PHE A 51 22.78 7.87 -11.36
N SER A 52 23.06 7.35 -10.17
CA SER A 52 24.28 6.57 -9.89
C SER A 52 24.34 5.22 -10.65
N LYS A 53 23.24 4.72 -11.22
CA LYS A 53 23.16 3.41 -11.89
C LYS A 53 23.55 3.42 -13.38
N GLN A 54 24.26 4.44 -13.86
CA GLN A 54 24.77 4.55 -15.25
C GLN A 54 23.72 4.21 -16.34
N LYS A 55 22.49 4.68 -16.17
CA LYS A 55 21.35 4.38 -17.06
C LYS A 55 21.36 5.08 -18.43
N SER A 56 22.33 5.95 -18.69
CA SER A 56 22.39 6.80 -19.89
C SER A 56 22.29 6.00 -21.20
N ARG A 57 23.06 4.90 -21.30
CA ARG A 57 23.07 4.03 -22.49
C ARG A 57 21.69 3.45 -22.79
N GLU A 58 20.95 3.07 -21.76
CA GLU A 58 19.63 2.44 -21.90
C GLU A 58 18.56 3.49 -22.21
N CYS A 59 18.62 4.67 -21.58
CA CYS A 59 17.76 5.79 -21.92
C CYS A 59 17.90 6.22 -23.40
N GLN A 60 19.11 6.20 -23.98
CA GLN A 60 19.32 6.52 -25.40
C GLN A 60 18.54 5.61 -26.36
N LYS A 61 18.27 4.36 -25.97
CA LYS A 61 17.52 3.40 -26.79
C LYS A 61 16.01 3.66 -26.81
N VAL A 62 15.50 4.49 -25.90
CA VAL A 62 14.06 4.78 -25.78
C VAL A 62 13.59 5.59 -26.99
N LYS A 63 12.67 5.03 -27.80
CA LYS A 63 12.23 5.65 -29.07
C LYS A 63 11.45 6.94 -28.86
N SER A 64 10.50 6.95 -27.92
CA SER A 64 9.68 8.13 -27.62
C SER A 64 10.52 9.24 -26.99
N LYS A 65 10.52 10.44 -27.58
CA LYS A 65 11.24 11.61 -27.05
C LYS A 65 10.82 11.91 -25.61
N TYR A 66 9.51 11.88 -25.33
CA TYR A 66 8.98 12.11 -23.98
C TYR A 66 9.53 11.10 -22.97
N ARG A 67 9.41 9.80 -23.26
CA ARG A 67 9.90 8.73 -22.37
C ARG A 67 11.42 8.74 -22.24
N ARG A 68 12.14 9.12 -23.29
CA ARG A 68 13.59 9.28 -23.28
C ARG A 68 14.00 10.39 -22.31
N ASN A 69 13.35 11.55 -22.41
CA ASN A 69 13.60 12.68 -21.50
C ASN A 69 13.26 12.29 -20.06
N GLU A 70 12.11 11.66 -19.83
CA GLU A 70 11.71 11.13 -18.52
C GLU A 70 12.78 10.19 -17.94
N CYS A 71 13.35 9.30 -18.76
CA CYS A 71 14.42 8.39 -18.34
C CYS A 71 15.68 9.13 -17.89
N PHE A 72 16.08 10.18 -18.60
CA PHE A 72 17.26 10.98 -18.26
C PHE A 72 17.05 11.90 -17.05
N GLU A 73 15.83 12.40 -16.84
CA GLU A 73 15.51 13.40 -15.82
C GLU A 73 15.07 12.78 -14.50
N THR A 74 14.51 11.57 -14.52
CA THR A 74 14.03 10.90 -13.31
C THR A 74 15.20 10.43 -12.46
N ASP A 75 15.28 10.85 -11.20
CA ASP A 75 16.26 10.32 -10.23
C ASP A 75 15.55 9.49 -9.16
N TRP A 76 15.22 8.23 -9.44
CA TRP A 76 14.46 7.38 -8.51
C TRP A 76 15.38 6.71 -7.49
N THR A 77 15.68 7.43 -6.41
CA THR A 77 16.56 6.94 -5.33
C THR A 77 15.80 6.14 -4.28
N GLU A 78 16.50 5.31 -3.51
CA GLU A 78 15.90 4.60 -2.36
C GLU A 78 15.22 5.57 -1.38
N LYS A 79 15.76 6.78 -1.20
CA LYS A 79 15.12 7.84 -0.40
C LYS A 79 13.77 8.28 -0.96
N LYS A 80 13.60 8.34 -2.30
CA LYS A 80 12.31 8.63 -2.93
C LYS A 80 11.34 7.46 -2.84
N VAL A 81 11.84 6.22 -2.91
CA VAL A 81 11.04 5.01 -2.61
C VAL A 81 10.49 5.07 -1.19
N GLU A 82 11.34 5.35 -0.19
CA GLU A 82 10.92 5.52 1.20
C GLU A 82 9.91 6.66 1.38
N LEU A 83 10.11 7.79 0.70
CA LEU A 83 9.17 8.91 0.72
C LEU A 83 7.81 8.51 0.15
N LYS A 84 7.78 7.81 -0.99
CA LYS A 84 6.54 7.31 -1.61
C LYS A 84 5.83 6.31 -0.70
N LEU A 85 6.56 5.39 -0.06
CA LEU A 85 6.00 4.44 0.91
C LEU A 85 5.39 5.16 2.13
N LYS A 86 6.03 6.23 2.62
CA LYS A 86 5.48 7.07 3.69
C LYS A 86 4.20 7.78 3.25
N GLN A 87 4.15 8.29 2.02
CA GLN A 87 2.96 8.93 1.46
C GLN A 87 1.82 7.92 1.27
N ILE A 88 2.10 6.73 0.74
CA ILE A 88 1.12 5.62 0.65
C ILE A 88 0.55 5.31 2.03
N ARG A 89 1.41 5.09 3.04
CA ARG A 89 0.96 4.82 4.41
C ARG A 89 0.12 5.97 4.97
N LYS A 90 0.48 7.21 4.66
CA LYS A 90 -0.28 8.40 5.08
C LYS A 90 -1.69 8.37 4.49
N VAL A 91 -1.83 8.16 3.18
CA VAL A 91 -3.14 8.05 2.49
C VAL A 91 -4.00 6.94 3.10
N LEU A 92 -3.40 5.79 3.42
CA LEU A 92 -4.11 4.67 4.06
C LEU A 92 -4.63 5.00 5.47
N LEU A 93 -4.09 6.04 6.12
CA LEU A 93 -4.45 6.51 7.46
C LEU A 93 -5.16 7.87 7.44
N GLU A 94 -5.37 8.48 6.27
CA GLU A 94 -5.99 9.80 6.16
C GLU A 94 -7.52 9.74 6.38
N GLY A 95 -8.10 10.88 6.76
CA GLY A 95 -9.52 11.04 7.05
C GLY A 95 -9.90 10.67 8.48
N GLU A 96 -11.10 10.15 8.69
CA GLU A 96 -11.60 9.71 10.00
C GLU A 96 -11.12 8.31 10.41
N ARG A 97 -10.19 7.72 9.64
CA ARG A 97 -9.68 6.38 9.88
C ARG A 97 -8.82 6.32 11.13
N LYS A 98 -9.14 5.36 12.00
CA LYS A 98 -8.36 5.06 13.21
C LYS A 98 -7.32 3.95 12.98
N SER A 99 -7.47 3.18 11.91
CA SER A 99 -6.65 2.01 11.60
C SER A 99 -6.53 1.80 10.09
N LEU A 100 -5.57 0.97 9.69
CA LEU A 100 -5.45 0.46 8.31
C LEU A 100 -6.63 -0.47 7.99
N PRO A 101 -7.00 -0.62 6.70
CA PRO A 101 -7.99 -1.60 6.28
C PRO A 101 -7.51 -3.03 6.58
N GLN A 102 -8.44 -3.95 6.85
CA GLN A 102 -8.07 -5.35 7.07
C GLN A 102 -7.60 -6.04 5.79
N ILE A 103 -8.14 -5.61 4.63
CA ILE A 103 -7.73 -6.09 3.31
C ILE A 103 -7.38 -4.89 2.43
N LEU A 104 -6.19 -4.92 1.83
CA LEU A 104 -5.70 -3.88 0.93
C LEU A 104 -5.30 -4.51 -0.41
N GLY A 105 -6.03 -4.16 -1.47
CA GLY A 105 -5.65 -4.44 -2.85
C GLY A 105 -4.86 -3.27 -3.42
N LEU A 106 -3.69 -3.53 -3.97
CA LEU A 106 -2.86 -2.51 -4.61
C LEU A 106 -2.74 -2.77 -6.11
N ILE A 107 -2.75 -1.69 -6.89
CA ILE A 107 -2.58 -1.72 -8.34
C ILE A 107 -1.33 -0.90 -8.69
N GLU A 108 -0.63 -1.28 -9.76
CA GLU A 108 0.65 -0.68 -10.20
C GLU A 108 1.78 -0.82 -9.17
N VAL A 109 1.90 -2.03 -8.59
CA VAL A 109 3.09 -2.44 -7.85
C VAL A 109 3.96 -3.26 -8.79
N GLU A 110 5.15 -2.74 -9.10
CA GLU A 110 5.90 -3.15 -10.31
C GLU A 110 6.72 -4.43 -10.14
N ASN A 111 7.07 -4.77 -8.89
CA ASN A 111 7.82 -5.97 -8.56
C ASN A 111 7.57 -6.43 -7.11
N PRO A 112 7.93 -7.69 -6.77
CA PRO A 112 7.75 -8.20 -5.42
C PRO A 112 8.50 -7.41 -4.36
N THR A 113 9.69 -6.87 -4.67
CA THR A 113 10.48 -6.07 -3.73
C THR A 113 9.67 -4.86 -3.25
N SER A 114 9.04 -4.13 -4.16
CA SER A 114 8.11 -3.05 -3.85
C SER A 114 6.93 -3.52 -2.99
N CYS A 115 6.30 -4.64 -3.34
CA CYS A 115 5.22 -5.24 -2.53
C CYS A 115 5.69 -5.57 -1.10
N PHE A 116 6.88 -6.16 -0.95
CA PHE A 116 7.46 -6.45 0.36
C PHE A 116 7.69 -5.20 1.19
N LYS A 117 8.17 -4.11 0.56
CA LYS A 117 8.36 -2.80 1.19
C LYS A 117 7.03 -2.20 1.67
N VAL A 118 5.95 -2.30 0.89
CA VAL A 118 4.62 -1.84 1.34
C VAL A 118 4.17 -2.58 2.60
N GLY A 119 4.30 -3.91 2.61
CA GLY A 119 3.90 -4.66 3.81
C GLY A 119 4.80 -4.41 5.02
N LYS A 120 6.03 -3.90 4.86
CA LYS A 120 6.86 -3.47 6.00
C LYS A 120 6.30 -2.19 6.65
N VAL A 121 5.78 -1.26 5.84
CA VAL A 121 5.25 0.02 6.36
C VAL A 121 3.79 -0.07 6.83
N THR A 122 3.04 -1.05 6.33
CA THR A 122 1.62 -1.30 6.71
C THR A 122 1.45 -2.39 7.76
N TRP A 123 2.45 -3.25 7.97
CA TRP A 123 2.35 -4.43 8.86
C TRP A 123 1.29 -5.46 8.45
N LEU A 124 0.69 -5.30 7.26
CA LEU A 124 -0.23 -6.27 6.69
C LEU A 124 0.53 -7.51 6.22
N ARG A 125 -0.11 -8.68 6.36
CA ARG A 125 0.36 -9.90 5.71
C ARG A 125 0.32 -9.69 4.20
N LYS A 126 1.39 -10.10 3.53
CA LYS A 126 1.60 -9.85 2.10
C LYS A 126 1.26 -11.08 1.28
N ILE A 127 0.63 -10.85 0.14
CA ILE A 127 0.52 -11.80 -0.97
C ILE A 127 1.07 -11.02 -2.16
N CYS A 128 2.29 -11.34 -2.56
CA CYS A 128 2.98 -10.71 -3.68
C CYS A 128 3.15 -11.80 -4.74
N ASP A 129 2.70 -11.53 -5.96
CA ASP A 129 2.89 -12.40 -7.11
C ASP A 129 3.90 -11.76 -8.07
N ASP A 130 4.65 -12.58 -8.78
CA ASP A 130 5.49 -12.14 -9.90
C ASP A 130 4.58 -12.05 -11.12
N GLN A 131 4.20 -10.84 -11.52
CA GLN A 131 3.55 -10.60 -12.81
C GLN A 131 4.54 -10.71 -13.97
#